data_AF-A0A948DH85-F1
#
_entry.id   AF-A0A948DH85-F1
#
_cell.length_a   1.000
_cell.length_b   1.000
_cell.length_c   1.000
_cell.angle_alpha   90.00
_cell.angle_beta   90.00
_cell.angle_gamma   90.00
#
_symmetry.space_group_name_H-M   'P 1'
#
loop_
_entity.id
_entity.type
_entity.pdbx_description
1 polymer ?
#
loop_
_entity_poly.entity_id
_entity_poly.type
_entity_poly.pdbx_seq_one_letter_code
_entity_poly.pdbx_strand_id
1 'polypeptide(L)'
;MKNIKVWILVLGIFLVAFIAGACQQASSGGDSGGTGYFLTATENTTPVVLPSASGRALSAWGSGNTMYDIFYLFRQYVHPDDEGVIDRANLYRLLYDVDTLFTAMTTEVVALSAAQVIVPPFNFGNNYTYNKAVNNTSSEMAAATYISGNTVRGIVSWIWRDATDTNHDEFGILEVTKDTSTDDISIDFVFCVDYDSSDTVCDYNNRTKISGNAGTHAFEFVRTLASSTAVTSQMVGKGISQGVGNVFLLKIKDGNNDGFTSTAYMVVSAEATEATLQAMDASSEAITDPASLPATVASYKSYVETTSFYSLAEILTDIANLNTGNPKTGTIYINY
;
A
#
# COMPACT_ATOMS: atom_id res chain seq x y z
N MET A 1 21.95 19.98 51.01
CA MET A 1 21.87 18.53 50.76
C MET A 1 20.70 18.28 49.81
N LYS A 2 20.97 17.46 48.80
CA LYS A 2 20.15 17.17 47.62
C LYS A 2 18.75 16.69 47.98
N ASN A 3 17.74 17.09 47.21
CA ASN A 3 16.65 16.19 46.84
C ASN A 3 16.12 16.52 45.43
N ILE A 4 16.04 15.45 44.66
CA ILE A 4 15.71 15.30 43.24
C ILE A 4 14.22 15.54 43.00
N LYS A 5 13.87 16.33 41.98
CA LYS A 5 12.65 16.16 41.18
C LYS A 5 12.96 16.50 39.72
N VAL A 6 13.28 15.46 38.96
CA VAL A 6 13.30 15.47 37.50
C VAL A 6 11.84 15.29 37.06
N TRP A 7 11.26 16.32 36.46
CA TRP A 7 10.05 16.20 35.67
C TRP A 7 10.46 16.25 34.20
N ILE A 8 10.31 15.10 33.54
CA ILE A 8 10.43 14.92 32.10
C ILE A 8 9.23 15.60 31.47
N LEU A 9 9.47 16.70 30.75
CA LEU A 9 8.50 17.31 29.85
C LEU A 9 8.95 16.95 28.42
N VAL A 10 8.58 15.74 27.97
CA VAL A 10 8.61 15.37 26.55
C VAL A 10 7.24 15.79 26.02
N LEU A 11 7.16 17.05 25.57
CA LEU A 11 5.99 17.59 24.90
C LEU A 11 6.35 17.73 23.42
N GLY A 12 5.49 17.17 22.58
CA GLY A 12 5.73 16.86 21.18
C GLY A 12 6.20 18.04 20.34
N ILE A 13 7.30 17.80 19.64
CA ILE A 13 7.67 18.48 18.40
C ILE A 13 7.70 17.36 17.35
N PHE A 14 6.52 17.04 16.82
CA PHE A 14 6.38 16.42 15.50
C PHE A 14 5.51 17.37 14.67
N LEU A 15 6.05 18.55 14.43
CA LEU A 15 5.60 19.40 13.34
C LEU A 15 6.49 19.06 12.14
N VAL A 16 6.21 17.95 11.48
CA VAL A 16 6.81 17.67 10.17
C VAL A 16 6.11 18.61 9.21
N ALA A 17 6.75 19.76 8.97
CA ALA A 17 6.43 20.60 7.84
C ALA A 17 6.77 19.80 6.57
N PHE A 18 5.79 19.10 6.03
CA PHE A 18 5.88 18.53 4.70
C PHE A 18 5.92 19.71 3.72
N ILE A 19 7.09 19.93 3.13
CA ILE A 19 7.29 20.95 2.10
C ILE A 19 6.56 20.43 0.86
N ALA A 20 5.38 20.99 0.62
CA ALA A 20 4.71 20.94 -0.66
C ALA A 20 5.62 21.61 -1.70
N GLY A 21 6.31 20.82 -2.52
CA GLY A 21 7.11 21.38 -3.60
C GLY A 21 8.06 20.42 -4.29
N ALA A 22 7.54 19.41 -5.00
CA ALA A 22 8.17 18.84 -6.20
C ALA A 22 7.33 17.71 -6.87
N CYS A 23 6.02 17.89 -7.05
CA CYS A 23 5.27 17.11 -8.05
C CYS A 23 5.41 17.77 -9.43
N GLN A 24 6.63 17.96 -9.94
CA GLN A 24 6.84 18.37 -11.34
C GLN A 24 8.09 17.72 -11.93
N GLN A 25 7.87 17.02 -13.05
CA GLN A 25 8.80 16.39 -14.01
C GLN A 25 9.15 14.92 -13.72
N ALA A 26 8.92 13.96 -14.63
CA ALA A 26 8.86 14.06 -16.09
C ALA A 26 7.65 13.34 -16.72
N SER A 27 6.58 14.08 -17.00
CA SER A 27 5.58 13.75 -18.01
C SER A 27 5.91 14.47 -19.32
N SER A 28 6.99 14.06 -19.98
CA SER A 28 7.20 14.35 -21.40
C SER A 28 6.82 13.12 -22.21
N GLY A 29 5.52 12.84 -22.24
CA GLY A 29 4.90 11.79 -23.02
C GLY A 29 3.41 12.11 -23.07
N GLY A 30 2.93 12.50 -24.25
CA GLY A 30 1.63 13.12 -24.44
C GLY A 30 0.45 12.33 -23.90
N ASP A 31 -0.52 13.10 -23.46
CA ASP A 31 -1.92 12.76 -23.28
C ASP A 31 -2.40 11.68 -24.26
N SER A 32 -2.61 10.48 -23.72
CA SER A 32 -3.71 9.63 -24.14
C SER A 32 -4.28 9.03 -22.87
N GLY A 33 -5.46 9.49 -22.48
CA GLY A 33 -6.33 8.89 -21.48
C GLY A 33 -6.74 7.47 -21.88
N GLY A 34 -5.78 6.56 -21.91
CA GLY A 34 -6.03 5.13 -21.79
C GLY A 34 -6.36 4.90 -20.33
N THR A 35 -7.63 4.72 -20.03
CA THR A 35 -8.08 4.06 -18.79
C THR A 35 -7.29 2.76 -18.66
N GLY A 36 -6.25 2.77 -17.83
CA GLY A 36 -5.39 1.61 -17.73
C GLY A 36 -6.16 0.43 -17.13
N TYR A 37 -5.71 -0.76 -17.49
CA TYR A 37 -6.47 -2.01 -17.34
C TYR A 37 -6.75 -2.36 -15.86
N PHE A 38 -5.97 -1.80 -14.95
CA PHE A 38 -6.10 -1.98 -13.51
C PHE A 38 -6.80 -0.82 -12.83
N LEU A 39 -6.69 0.44 -13.30
CA LEU A 39 -7.34 1.58 -12.66
C LEU A 39 -8.88 1.50 -12.73
N THR A 40 -9.45 1.19 -13.90
CA THR A 40 -10.93 1.05 -14.02
C THR A 40 -11.46 -0.17 -13.28
N ALA A 41 -10.72 -1.27 -13.29
CA ALA A 41 -11.04 -2.44 -12.47
C ALA A 41 -11.01 -2.06 -10.96
N THR A 42 -10.03 -1.22 -10.59
CA THR A 42 -9.78 -0.77 -9.22
C THR A 42 -10.88 0.12 -8.67
N GLU A 43 -11.26 1.18 -9.40
CA GLU A 43 -12.31 2.10 -8.95
C GLU A 43 -13.63 1.38 -8.71
N ASN A 44 -13.85 0.26 -9.39
CA ASN A 44 -14.96 -0.63 -9.11
C ASN A 44 -14.70 -1.50 -7.85
N THR A 45 -13.51 -2.08 -7.64
CA THR A 45 -13.26 -3.03 -6.52
C THR A 45 -13.11 -2.49 -5.10
N THR A 46 -12.96 -1.20 -4.85
CA THR A 46 -12.56 -0.68 -3.52
C THR A 46 -13.58 0.33 -2.96
N PRO A 47 -13.81 0.38 -1.63
CA PRO A 47 -14.81 1.27 -1.04
C PRO A 47 -14.35 2.72 -1.04
N VAL A 48 -15.11 3.58 -1.71
CA VAL A 48 -14.72 4.96 -1.97
C VAL A 48 -15.29 5.86 -0.88
N VAL A 49 -14.43 6.36 0.00
CA VAL A 49 -14.82 7.44 0.90
C VAL A 49 -14.61 8.77 0.18
N LEU A 50 -15.71 9.42 -0.20
CA LEU A 50 -15.67 10.73 -0.87
C LEU A 50 -15.25 11.81 0.14
N PRO A 51 -14.26 12.65 -0.18
CA PRO A 51 -13.90 13.79 0.66
C PRO A 51 -15.01 14.86 0.62
N SER A 52 -15.07 15.70 1.65
CA SER A 52 -16.00 16.84 1.64
C SER A 52 -15.71 17.80 0.45
N ALA A 53 -16.76 18.37 -0.14
CA ALA A 53 -16.73 19.12 -1.41
C ALA A 53 -15.89 20.43 -1.40
N SER A 54 -15.24 20.78 -0.28
CA SER A 54 -14.47 22.01 -0.10
C SER A 54 -13.01 21.70 0.21
N GLY A 55 -12.24 21.40 -0.85
CA GLY A 55 -10.79 21.29 -0.82
C GLY A 55 -10.29 19.89 -0.43
N ARG A 56 -9.61 19.21 -1.35
CA ARG A 56 -8.82 17.98 -1.13
C ARG A 56 -7.62 18.18 -0.17
N ALA A 57 -7.61 19.28 0.58
CA ALA A 57 -6.59 19.64 1.54
C ALA A 57 -6.48 18.57 2.63
N LEU A 58 -5.29 18.44 3.22
CA LEU A 58 -5.06 17.58 4.38
C LEU A 58 -6.09 17.93 5.46
N SER A 59 -6.88 16.94 5.89
CA SER A 59 -7.86 17.15 6.96
C SER A 59 -7.14 17.56 8.24
N ALA A 60 -7.74 18.44 9.05
CA ALA A 60 -7.27 18.69 10.42
C ALA A 60 -7.35 17.42 11.29
N TRP A 61 -8.11 16.42 10.83
CA TRP A 61 -8.08 15.05 11.29
C TRP A 61 -6.75 14.41 10.85
N GLY A 62 -5.85 14.20 11.81
CA GLY A 62 -4.46 13.83 11.56
C GLY A 62 -4.16 12.34 11.67
N SER A 63 -2.97 11.95 11.19
CA SER A 63 -2.39 10.63 11.37
C SER A 63 -2.23 10.30 12.86
N GLY A 64 -2.52 9.06 13.24
CA GLY A 64 -2.56 8.61 14.65
C GLY A 64 -3.96 8.35 15.19
N ASN A 65 -5.01 8.75 14.47
CA ASN A 65 -6.38 8.34 14.76
C ASN A 65 -6.77 7.13 13.89
N THR A 66 -7.23 6.03 14.51
CA THR A 66 -7.56 4.81 13.73
C THR A 66 -8.68 5.03 12.69
N MET A 67 -9.67 5.89 12.97
CA MET A 67 -10.72 6.19 11.99
C MET A 67 -10.14 7.01 10.81
N TYR A 68 -9.17 7.89 11.08
CA TYR A 68 -8.44 8.59 10.01
C TYR A 68 -7.65 7.60 9.16
N ASP A 69 -6.97 6.62 9.77
CA ASP A 69 -6.23 5.61 9.02
C ASP A 69 -7.15 4.78 8.10
N ILE A 70 -8.35 4.43 8.57
CA ILE A 70 -9.37 3.75 7.76
C ILE A 70 -9.86 4.67 6.63
N PHE A 71 -10.18 5.92 6.94
CA PHE A 71 -10.56 6.90 5.93
C PHE A 71 -9.47 7.05 4.88
N TYR A 72 -8.23 7.30 5.30
CA TYR A 72 -7.11 7.52 4.42
C TYR A 72 -6.81 6.29 3.57
N LEU A 73 -6.95 5.07 4.11
CA LEU A 73 -6.79 3.83 3.36
C LEU A 73 -7.80 3.72 2.20
N PHE A 74 -9.04 4.15 2.43
CA PHE A 74 -10.19 4.03 1.53
C PHE A 74 -10.60 5.34 0.83
N ARG A 75 -9.84 6.41 1.04
CA ARG A 75 -10.10 7.71 0.41
C ARG A 75 -9.93 7.56 -1.10
N GLN A 76 -10.84 8.13 -1.88
CA GLN A 76 -10.67 8.20 -3.32
C GLN A 76 -9.35 8.90 -3.67
N TYR A 77 -8.56 8.29 -4.55
CA TYR A 77 -7.45 8.95 -5.22
C TYR A 77 -7.89 9.44 -6.60
N VAL A 78 -7.66 10.71 -6.90
CA VAL A 78 -7.97 11.35 -8.17
C VAL A 78 -6.74 12.08 -8.69
N HIS A 79 -6.15 11.54 -9.74
CA HIS A 79 -5.05 12.15 -10.46
C HIS A 79 -5.56 13.28 -11.40
N PRO A 80 -4.85 14.42 -11.51
CA PRO A 80 -3.61 14.78 -10.81
C PRO A 80 -3.85 15.51 -9.47
N ASP A 81 -5.10 15.76 -9.09
CA ASP A 81 -5.44 16.65 -7.97
C ASP A 81 -4.91 16.19 -6.60
N ASP A 82 -4.77 14.88 -6.39
CA ASP A 82 -4.26 14.29 -5.15
C ASP A 82 -2.75 13.99 -5.18
N GLU A 83 -2.04 14.34 -6.27
CA GLU A 83 -0.58 14.17 -6.35
C GLU A 83 0.15 14.98 -5.26
N GLY A 84 1.06 14.32 -4.53
CA GLY A 84 1.78 14.90 -3.40
C GLY A 84 0.94 15.12 -2.13
N VAL A 85 -0.35 14.75 -2.15
CA VAL A 85 -1.25 14.80 -0.99
C VAL A 85 -1.58 13.41 -0.47
N ILE A 86 -1.78 12.45 -1.39
CA ILE A 86 -2.04 11.05 -1.09
C ILE A 86 -0.85 10.22 -1.56
N ASP A 87 -0.24 9.51 -0.61
CA ASP A 87 0.86 8.57 -0.81
C ASP A 87 0.39 7.12 -1.04
N ARG A 88 1.34 6.21 -1.22
CA ARG A 88 1.12 4.77 -1.44
C ARG A 88 0.62 4.02 -0.21
N ALA A 89 0.37 4.70 0.91
CA ALA A 89 -0.30 4.12 2.05
C ALA A 89 -1.83 4.04 1.85
N ASN A 90 -2.38 4.75 0.85
CA ASN A 90 -3.74 4.65 0.35
C ASN A 90 -3.86 3.55 -0.72
N LEU A 91 -4.94 2.75 -0.67
CA LEU A 91 -5.11 1.61 -1.59
C LEU A 91 -5.33 2.05 -3.04
N TYR A 92 -6.06 3.13 -3.29
CA TYR A 92 -6.34 3.61 -4.63
C TYR A 92 -5.13 4.19 -5.32
N ARG A 93 -4.33 4.96 -4.57
CA ARG A 93 -3.06 5.47 -5.06
C ARG A 93 -2.13 4.31 -5.42
N LEU A 94 -2.01 3.33 -4.52
CA LEU A 94 -1.21 2.13 -4.78
C LEU A 94 -1.64 1.43 -6.07
N LEU A 95 -2.94 1.21 -6.25
CA LEU A 95 -3.50 0.56 -7.42
C LEU A 95 -3.31 1.38 -8.72
N TYR A 96 -3.41 2.71 -8.64
CA TYR A 96 -3.07 3.61 -9.75
C TYR A 96 -1.58 3.51 -10.13
N ASP A 97 -0.68 3.51 -9.14
CA ASP A 97 0.75 3.34 -9.38
C ASP A 97 1.06 1.96 -9.97
N VAL A 98 0.39 0.90 -9.51
CA VAL A 98 0.50 -0.44 -10.12
C VAL A 98 0.16 -0.39 -11.60
N ASP A 99 -0.97 0.21 -11.95
CA ASP A 99 -1.43 0.28 -13.33
C ASP A 99 -0.45 1.04 -14.22
N THR A 100 0.01 2.21 -13.76
CA THR A 100 0.92 3.07 -14.51
C THR A 100 2.30 2.46 -14.66
N LEU A 101 2.92 1.98 -13.56
CA LEU A 101 4.23 1.33 -13.56
C LEU A 101 4.20 0.04 -14.39
N PHE A 102 3.21 -0.82 -14.14
CA PHE A 102 3.13 -2.09 -14.85
C PHE A 102 2.88 -1.88 -16.34
N THR A 103 1.95 -1.00 -16.71
CA THR A 103 1.67 -0.70 -18.13
C THR A 103 2.90 -0.15 -18.82
N ALA A 104 3.57 0.86 -18.24
CA ALA A 104 4.79 1.42 -18.80
C ALA A 104 5.84 0.32 -19.04
N MET A 105 6.12 -0.48 -18.01
CA MET A 105 7.18 -1.49 -18.07
C MET A 105 6.84 -2.66 -19.01
N THR A 106 5.57 -3.06 -19.13
CA THR A 106 5.17 -4.14 -20.07
C THR A 106 5.39 -3.79 -21.53
N THR A 107 5.52 -2.51 -21.88
CA THR A 107 5.86 -2.09 -23.24
C THR A 107 7.35 -2.20 -23.55
N GLU A 108 8.20 -2.24 -22.51
CA GLU A 108 9.66 -2.27 -22.63
C GLU A 108 10.27 -3.67 -22.47
N VAL A 109 9.51 -4.64 -21.93
CA VAL A 109 10.03 -6.00 -21.69
C VAL A 109 10.41 -6.74 -22.98
N VAL A 110 11.57 -7.38 -22.95
CA VAL A 110 12.09 -8.23 -24.03
C VAL A 110 12.00 -9.71 -23.66
N ALA A 111 11.88 -10.58 -24.66
CA ALA A 111 11.81 -12.03 -24.43
C ALA A 111 13.10 -12.56 -23.79
N LEU A 112 12.94 -13.43 -22.79
CA LEU A 112 14.05 -14.16 -22.17
C LEU A 112 14.46 -15.36 -23.02
N SER A 113 15.76 -15.69 -22.98
CA SER A 113 16.29 -16.90 -23.64
C SER A 113 15.72 -18.20 -23.05
N ALA A 114 15.35 -18.17 -21.78
CA ALA A 114 14.61 -19.22 -21.08
C ALA A 114 13.71 -18.57 -20.02
N ALA A 115 12.59 -19.22 -19.69
CA ALA A 115 11.74 -18.73 -18.60
C ALA A 115 12.50 -18.80 -17.26
N GLN A 116 12.38 -17.76 -16.45
CA GLN A 116 13.10 -17.62 -15.19
C GLN A 116 12.14 -17.50 -14.01
N VAL A 117 12.59 -17.92 -12.84
CA VAL A 117 11.89 -17.73 -11.56
C VAL A 117 12.64 -16.65 -10.78
N ILE A 118 11.91 -15.68 -10.24
CA ILE A 118 12.50 -14.73 -9.29
C ILE A 118 12.79 -15.47 -7.98
N VAL A 119 14.00 -15.29 -7.47
CA VAL A 119 14.44 -15.93 -6.23
C VAL A 119 14.10 -15.07 -5.01
N PRO A 120 13.98 -15.66 -3.81
CA PRO A 120 13.88 -14.89 -2.57
C PRO A 120 15.01 -13.86 -2.42
N PRO A 121 14.77 -12.73 -1.75
CA PRO A 121 13.53 -12.35 -1.07
C PRO A 121 12.47 -11.69 -1.97
N PHE A 122 12.75 -11.52 -3.26
CA PHE A 122 11.92 -10.72 -4.18
C PHE A 122 10.72 -11.46 -4.77
N ASN A 123 10.54 -12.73 -4.43
CA ASN A 123 9.51 -13.57 -5.03
C ASN A 123 8.20 -13.59 -4.24
N PHE A 124 8.10 -12.85 -3.13
CA PHE A 124 6.94 -12.88 -2.22
C PHE A 124 6.50 -14.30 -1.81
N GLY A 125 7.43 -15.27 -1.80
CA GLY A 125 7.13 -16.68 -1.53
C GLY A 125 6.52 -17.46 -2.72
N ASN A 126 6.34 -16.83 -3.87
CA ASN A 126 5.86 -17.45 -5.10
C ASN A 126 7.01 -18.04 -5.93
N ASN A 127 6.69 -19.04 -6.77
CA ASN A 127 7.64 -19.66 -7.71
C ASN A 127 7.15 -19.46 -9.16
N TYR A 128 6.64 -18.27 -9.46
CA TYR A 128 6.16 -17.95 -10.80
C TYR A 128 7.31 -17.90 -11.79
N THR A 129 7.01 -18.32 -13.02
CA THR A 129 7.93 -18.21 -14.14
C THR A 129 7.58 -16.98 -14.96
N TYR A 130 8.63 -16.28 -15.38
CA TYR A 130 8.59 -15.08 -16.18
C TYR A 130 9.28 -15.36 -17.51
N ASN A 131 8.73 -14.87 -18.61
CA ASN A 131 9.25 -15.12 -19.97
C ASN A 131 9.70 -13.86 -20.69
N LYS A 132 9.49 -12.68 -20.09
CA LYS A 132 10.03 -11.41 -20.55
C LYS A 132 10.56 -10.59 -19.38
N ALA A 133 11.53 -9.73 -19.64
CA ALA A 133 12.11 -8.85 -18.64
C ALA A 133 12.68 -7.55 -19.23
N VAL A 134 12.91 -6.56 -18.38
CA VAL A 134 13.67 -5.34 -18.70
C VAL A 134 14.37 -4.84 -17.44
N ASN A 135 15.59 -4.32 -17.62
CA ASN A 135 16.30 -3.52 -16.62
C ASN A 135 16.49 -2.11 -17.20
N ASN A 136 15.69 -1.14 -16.75
CA ASN A 136 15.78 0.26 -17.16
C ASN A 136 16.61 1.04 -16.14
N THR A 137 17.90 1.20 -16.43
CA THR A 137 18.83 1.89 -15.52
C THR A 137 18.65 3.40 -15.48
N SER A 138 18.10 4.02 -16.53
CA SER A 138 17.86 5.47 -16.55
C SER A 138 16.72 5.88 -15.62
N SER A 139 15.72 5.01 -15.50
CA SER A 139 14.56 5.23 -14.63
C SER A 139 14.65 4.44 -13.32
N GLU A 140 15.77 3.75 -13.09
CA GLU A 140 16.02 2.91 -11.90
C GLU A 140 14.88 1.92 -11.63
N MET A 141 14.39 1.29 -12.70
CA MET A 141 13.31 0.31 -12.66
C MET A 141 13.72 -1.00 -13.29
N ALA A 142 13.10 -2.08 -12.83
CA ALA A 142 13.18 -3.39 -13.48
C ALA A 142 11.83 -4.08 -13.44
N ALA A 143 11.56 -4.91 -14.45
CA ALA A 143 10.32 -5.66 -14.50
C ALA A 143 10.50 -7.03 -15.14
N ALA A 144 9.76 -8.02 -14.63
CA ALA A 144 9.57 -9.33 -15.25
C ALA A 144 8.09 -9.55 -15.52
N THR A 145 7.74 -10.15 -16.65
CA THR A 145 6.34 -10.45 -16.98
C THR A 145 6.16 -11.86 -17.51
N TYR A 146 4.95 -12.37 -17.31
CA TYR A 146 4.42 -13.54 -17.97
C TYR A 146 3.00 -13.24 -18.42
N ILE A 147 2.77 -13.31 -19.72
CA ILE A 147 1.46 -13.12 -20.32
C ILE A 147 1.16 -14.37 -21.15
N SER A 148 0.12 -15.11 -20.76
CA SER A 148 -0.32 -16.32 -21.46
C SER A 148 -1.81 -16.53 -21.29
N GLY A 149 -2.52 -16.59 -22.42
CA GLY A 149 -3.98 -16.72 -22.42
C GLY A 149 -4.62 -15.61 -21.58
N ASN A 150 -5.39 -16.02 -20.57
CA ASN A 150 -6.10 -15.09 -19.68
C ASN A 150 -5.25 -14.62 -18.49
N THR A 151 -4.03 -15.14 -18.31
CA THR A 151 -3.21 -14.83 -17.15
C THR A 151 -2.17 -13.78 -17.49
N VAL A 152 -2.19 -12.68 -16.73
CA VAL A 152 -1.15 -11.66 -16.70
C VAL A 152 -0.46 -11.74 -15.35
N ARG A 153 0.86 -11.86 -15.35
CA ARG A 153 1.71 -11.76 -14.16
C ARG A 153 2.83 -10.78 -14.40
N GLY A 154 3.15 -10.06 -13.35
CA GLY A 154 4.13 -8.99 -13.36
C GLY A 154 4.85 -8.92 -12.05
N ILE A 155 6.13 -8.62 -12.10
CA ILE A 155 6.84 -8.09 -10.96
C ILE A 155 7.63 -6.87 -11.41
N VAL A 156 7.54 -5.79 -10.65
CA VAL A 156 8.21 -4.51 -10.92
C VAL A 156 8.94 -4.09 -9.67
N SER A 157 10.15 -3.57 -9.81
CA SER A 157 10.89 -2.90 -8.75
C SER A 157 11.31 -1.52 -9.22
N TRP A 158 11.38 -0.56 -8.30
CA TRP A 158 11.81 0.81 -8.59
C TRP A 158 12.66 1.38 -7.46
N ILE A 159 13.45 2.37 -7.83
CA ILE A 159 14.00 3.38 -6.94
C ILE A 159 13.41 4.71 -7.39
N TRP A 160 12.78 5.43 -6.48
CA TRP A 160 12.34 6.79 -6.70
C TRP A 160 13.22 7.72 -5.88
N ARG A 161 13.96 8.59 -6.54
CA ARG A 161 14.73 9.65 -5.90
C ARG A 161 14.00 10.97 -6.01
N ASP A 162 13.88 11.70 -4.91
CA ASP A 162 13.37 13.07 -4.97
C ASP A 162 14.42 13.96 -5.67
N ALA A 163 14.02 14.65 -6.74
CA ALA A 163 14.92 15.53 -7.47
C ALA A 163 15.38 16.73 -6.63
N THR A 164 14.66 17.05 -5.56
CA THR A 164 14.88 18.21 -4.70
C THR A 164 15.38 17.85 -3.31
N ASP A 165 15.23 16.59 -2.88
CA ASP A 165 15.73 16.08 -1.60
C ASP A 165 16.64 14.87 -1.81
N THR A 166 17.95 15.11 -1.73
CA THR A 166 18.96 14.05 -1.91
C THR A 166 19.04 13.07 -0.75
N ASN A 167 18.33 13.33 0.36
CA ASN A 167 18.27 12.43 1.50
C ASN A 167 17.03 11.54 1.48
N HIS A 168 16.21 11.64 0.43
CA HIS A 168 14.92 10.96 0.36
C HIS A 168 14.87 10.03 -0.84
N ASP A 169 15.03 8.74 -0.58
CA ASP A 169 14.88 7.68 -1.59
C ASP A 169 13.75 6.72 -1.17
N GLU A 170 12.85 6.42 -2.11
CA GLU A 170 11.84 5.38 -1.97
C GLU A 170 12.26 4.15 -2.78
N PHE A 171 12.18 2.98 -2.17
CA PHE A 171 12.48 1.72 -2.79
C PHE A 171 11.25 0.83 -2.71
N GLY A 172 10.93 0.13 -3.78
CA GLY A 172 9.83 -0.82 -3.69
C GLY A 172 9.82 -1.91 -4.74
N ILE A 173 8.99 -2.91 -4.42
CA ILE A 173 8.72 -4.08 -5.23
C ILE A 173 7.22 -4.34 -5.21
N LEU A 174 6.70 -4.67 -6.38
CA LEU A 174 5.31 -4.97 -6.64
C LEU A 174 5.22 -6.26 -7.44
N GLU A 175 4.46 -7.24 -6.99
CA GLU A 175 4.02 -8.37 -7.79
C GLU A 175 2.50 -8.26 -8.06
N VAL A 176 2.11 -8.38 -9.33
CA VAL A 176 0.72 -8.36 -9.79
C VAL A 176 0.37 -9.65 -10.51
N THR A 177 -0.80 -10.19 -10.24
CA THR A 177 -1.43 -11.28 -11.00
C THR A 177 -2.86 -10.88 -11.35
N LYS A 178 -3.25 -11.09 -12.60
CA LYS A 178 -4.62 -10.88 -13.10
C LYS A 178 -5.08 -12.07 -13.92
N ASP A 179 -6.29 -12.54 -13.64
CA ASP A 179 -7.05 -13.38 -14.55
C ASP A 179 -8.06 -12.50 -15.29
N THR A 180 -7.81 -12.30 -16.58
CA THR A 180 -8.61 -11.44 -17.46
C THR A 180 -9.95 -12.06 -17.87
N SER A 181 -10.21 -13.33 -17.52
CA SER A 181 -11.50 -13.97 -17.78
C SER A 181 -12.48 -13.90 -16.62
N THR A 182 -11.96 -13.82 -15.39
CA THR A 182 -12.77 -13.69 -14.17
C THR A 182 -12.72 -12.29 -13.57
N ASP A 183 -11.81 -11.43 -14.04
CA ASP A 183 -11.48 -10.13 -13.46
C ASP A 183 -10.93 -10.21 -12.02
N ASP A 184 -10.34 -11.36 -11.67
CA ASP A 184 -9.61 -11.51 -10.42
C ASP A 184 -8.25 -10.81 -10.51
N ILE A 185 -7.94 -10.02 -9.48
CA ILE A 185 -6.67 -9.31 -9.33
C ILE A 185 -6.05 -9.66 -7.98
N SER A 186 -4.74 -9.86 -7.96
CA SER A 186 -3.94 -9.93 -6.74
C SER A 186 -2.70 -9.05 -6.91
N ILE A 187 -2.41 -8.26 -5.89
CA ILE A 187 -1.24 -7.38 -5.82
C ILE A 187 -0.56 -7.64 -4.47
N ASP A 188 0.73 -7.94 -4.47
CA ASP A 188 1.56 -7.95 -3.26
C ASP A 188 2.66 -6.90 -3.45
N PHE A 189 2.74 -5.96 -2.53
CA PHE A 189 3.54 -4.77 -2.66
C PHE A 189 4.26 -4.49 -1.35
N VAL A 190 5.54 -4.16 -1.48
CA VAL A 190 6.36 -3.68 -0.38
C VAL A 190 7.11 -2.45 -0.86
N PHE A 191 7.10 -1.40 -0.05
CA PHE A 191 8.02 -0.29 -0.23
C PHE A 191 8.56 0.17 1.11
N CYS A 192 9.70 0.84 1.01
CA CYS A 192 10.28 1.56 2.11
C CYS A 192 10.76 2.92 1.64
N VAL A 193 10.85 3.85 2.57
CA VAL A 193 11.38 5.19 2.38
C VAL A 193 12.53 5.36 3.35
N ASP A 194 13.65 5.81 2.83
CA ASP A 194 14.84 6.20 3.57
C ASP A 194 14.92 7.73 3.53
N TYR A 195 14.83 8.38 4.70
CA TYR A 195 15.00 9.82 4.86
C TYR A 195 16.43 10.20 5.30
N ASP A 196 17.33 9.22 5.43
CA ASP A 196 18.73 9.38 5.76
C ASP A 196 19.63 8.52 4.86
N SER A 197 19.93 9.06 3.67
CA SER A 197 20.84 8.44 2.69
C SER A 197 22.26 8.13 3.19
N SER A 198 22.62 8.45 4.44
CA SER A 198 23.89 8.08 5.05
C SER A 198 23.94 6.63 5.54
N ASP A 199 22.80 5.94 5.65
CA ASP A 199 22.74 4.51 5.97
C ASP A 199 21.87 3.70 4.98
N THR A 200 21.35 2.55 5.40
CA THR A 200 20.52 1.66 4.57
C THR A 200 19.20 1.32 5.27
N VAL A 201 18.90 1.97 6.38
CA VAL A 201 17.80 1.67 7.27
C VAL A 201 16.59 2.47 6.82
N CYS A 202 15.49 1.78 6.51
CA CYS A 202 14.29 2.47 6.06
C CYS A 202 13.49 3.05 7.25
N ASP A 203 13.16 4.33 7.20
CA ASP A 203 12.41 5.04 8.23
C ASP A 203 10.90 4.74 8.18
N TYR A 204 10.36 4.62 6.98
CA TYR A 204 8.94 4.33 6.75
C TYR A 204 8.80 3.13 5.83
N ASN A 205 7.93 2.20 6.22
CA ASN A 205 7.82 0.92 5.56
C ASN A 205 6.35 0.52 5.46
N ASN A 206 5.97 -0.01 4.31
CA ASN A 206 4.63 -0.53 4.10
C ASN A 206 4.73 -1.85 3.32
N ARG A 207 4.05 -2.86 3.84
CA ARG A 207 3.72 -4.07 3.09
C ARG A 207 2.23 -4.22 2.99
N THR A 208 1.73 -4.33 1.77
CA THR A 208 0.32 -4.48 1.48
C THR A 208 0.11 -5.58 0.44
N LYS A 209 -0.73 -6.55 0.77
CA LYS A 209 -1.29 -7.49 -0.20
C LYS A 209 -2.78 -7.25 -0.35
N ILE A 210 -3.22 -7.23 -1.59
CA ILE A 210 -4.58 -6.98 -2.01
C ILE A 210 -5.01 -8.13 -2.91
N SER A 211 -6.24 -8.61 -2.76
CA SER A 211 -6.87 -9.49 -3.72
C SER A 211 -8.34 -9.12 -3.87
N GLY A 212 -8.88 -9.21 -5.07
CA GLY A 212 -10.26 -8.82 -5.30
C GLY A 212 -10.73 -9.16 -6.71
N ASN A 213 -11.98 -8.78 -6.98
CA ASN A 213 -12.62 -9.07 -8.24
C ASN A 213 -13.44 -7.85 -8.71
N ALA A 214 -13.07 -7.31 -9.87
CA ALA A 214 -13.65 -6.06 -10.39
C ALA A 214 -15.11 -6.16 -10.81
N GLY A 215 -15.56 -7.33 -11.24
CA GLY A 215 -16.96 -7.55 -11.57
C GLY A 215 -17.88 -7.65 -10.36
N THR A 216 -17.36 -8.09 -9.21
CA THR A 216 -18.18 -8.35 -8.00
C THR A 216 -17.95 -7.36 -6.88
N HIS A 217 -17.02 -6.42 -7.04
CA HIS A 217 -16.68 -5.44 -6.01
C HIS A 217 -16.14 -6.09 -4.72
N ALA A 218 -15.81 -7.39 -4.76
CA ALA A 218 -15.30 -8.13 -3.60
C ALA A 218 -13.80 -7.87 -3.45
N PHE A 219 -13.37 -7.61 -2.22
CA PHE A 219 -12.01 -7.20 -1.91
C PHE A 219 -11.56 -7.74 -0.57
N GLU A 220 -10.29 -8.13 -0.50
CA GLU A 220 -9.58 -8.49 0.72
C GLU A 220 -8.16 -7.95 0.70
N PHE A 221 -7.63 -7.61 1.88
CA PHE A 221 -6.27 -7.11 2.00
C PHE A 221 -5.63 -7.42 3.35
N VAL A 222 -4.31 -7.38 3.36
CA VAL A 222 -3.46 -7.35 4.54
C VAL A 222 -2.48 -6.20 4.37
N ARG A 223 -2.39 -5.32 5.36
CA ARG A 223 -1.48 -4.17 5.37
C ARG A 223 -0.75 -4.09 6.71
N THR A 224 0.53 -3.81 6.65
CA THR A 224 1.33 -3.40 7.81
C THR A 224 2.15 -2.17 7.46
N LEU A 225 2.06 -1.15 8.32
CA LEU A 225 2.97 -0.02 8.39
C LEU A 225 3.99 -0.23 9.51
N ALA A 226 5.23 0.14 9.27
CA ALA A 226 6.30 0.02 10.24
C ALA A 226 7.40 1.08 10.04
N SER A 227 8.15 1.35 11.10
CA SER A 227 9.52 1.86 11.00
C SER A 227 10.51 0.68 10.94
N SER A 228 11.79 1.00 10.86
CA SER A 228 12.86 -0.01 10.94
C SER A 228 12.84 -0.87 12.21
N THR A 229 12.20 -0.41 13.29
CA THR A 229 12.25 -1.07 14.60
C THR A 229 10.89 -1.44 15.18
N ALA A 230 9.80 -0.88 14.67
CA ALA A 230 8.48 -1.07 15.25
C ALA A 230 7.37 -1.06 14.19
N VAL A 231 6.39 -1.95 14.37
CA VAL A 231 5.13 -1.87 13.63
C VAL A 231 4.27 -0.75 14.22
N THR A 232 3.78 0.14 13.37
CA THR A 232 2.97 1.29 13.77
C THR A 232 1.48 1.05 13.56
N SER A 233 1.08 0.31 12.52
CA SER A 233 -0.33 0.00 12.24
C SER A 233 -0.46 -1.27 11.42
N GLN A 234 -1.45 -2.11 11.73
CA GLN A 234 -1.76 -3.34 11.00
C GLN A 234 -3.25 -3.45 10.75
N MET A 235 -3.62 -3.85 9.53
CA MET A 235 -5.01 -4.04 9.14
C MET A 235 -5.15 -5.28 8.26
N VAL A 236 -6.16 -6.08 8.53
CA VAL A 236 -6.68 -7.11 7.62
C VAL A 236 -8.12 -6.75 7.33
N GLY A 237 -8.52 -6.75 6.07
CA GLY A 237 -9.90 -6.44 5.71
C GLY A 237 -10.47 -7.39 4.68
N LYS A 238 -11.80 -7.56 4.72
CA LYS A 238 -12.56 -8.24 3.67
C LYS A 238 -13.98 -7.68 3.59
N GLY A 239 -14.48 -7.48 2.38
CA GLY A 239 -15.82 -6.95 2.16
C GLY A 239 -16.18 -6.75 0.70
N ILE A 240 -17.28 -6.02 0.48
CA ILE A 240 -17.74 -5.58 -0.84
C ILE A 240 -17.69 -4.04 -0.86
N SER A 241 -16.96 -3.48 -1.82
CA SER A 241 -16.60 -2.06 -1.90
C SER A 241 -17.76 -1.10 -2.06
N GLN A 242 -18.83 -1.51 -2.71
CA GLN A 242 -19.84 -0.58 -3.19
C GLN A 242 -21.23 -1.15 -3.01
N GLY A 243 -22.23 -0.27 -2.95
CA GLY A 243 -23.64 -0.63 -2.92
C GLY A 243 -24.27 -0.60 -1.53
N VAL A 244 -25.55 -0.24 -1.52
CA VAL A 244 -26.34 -0.09 -0.29
C VAL A 244 -26.35 -1.37 0.51
N GLY A 245 -26.03 -1.26 1.81
CA GLY A 245 -26.05 -2.38 2.75
C GLY A 245 -24.82 -3.29 2.69
N ASN A 246 -23.86 -3.03 1.80
CA ASN A 246 -22.58 -3.70 1.81
C ASN A 246 -21.65 -3.12 2.88
N VAL A 247 -20.75 -3.95 3.39
CA VAL A 247 -19.87 -3.62 4.52
C VAL A 247 -18.49 -4.27 4.35
N PHE A 248 -17.51 -3.70 5.04
CA PHE A 248 -16.18 -4.27 5.27
C PHE A 248 -16.02 -4.66 6.72
N LEU A 249 -15.47 -5.85 6.93
CA LEU A 249 -14.94 -6.25 8.22
C LEU A 249 -13.43 -5.99 8.23
N LEU A 250 -12.98 -5.23 9.21
CA LEU A 250 -11.57 -4.94 9.47
C LEU A 250 -11.15 -5.59 10.78
N LYS A 251 -9.96 -6.18 10.81
CA LYS A 251 -9.21 -6.55 12.00
C LYS A 251 -8.00 -5.62 12.07
N ILE A 252 -7.90 -4.88 13.17
CA ILE A 252 -6.97 -3.77 13.31
C ILE A 252 -6.12 -3.99 14.55
N LYS A 253 -4.84 -3.67 14.44
CA LYS A 253 -3.93 -3.55 15.56
C LYS A 253 -3.12 -2.26 15.39
N ASP A 254 -3.35 -1.32 16.28
CA ASP A 254 -2.71 -0.01 16.24
C ASP A 254 -1.55 0.02 17.24
N GLY A 255 -0.34 0.31 16.75
CA GLY A 255 0.88 0.41 17.55
C GLY A 255 1.07 1.77 18.21
N ASN A 256 0.28 2.78 17.83
CA ASN A 256 0.45 4.18 18.25
C ASN A 256 -0.32 4.56 19.52
N ASN A 257 -0.91 3.58 20.24
CA ASN A 257 -1.58 3.73 21.54
C ASN A 257 -2.86 4.58 21.61
N ASP A 258 -3.33 5.20 20.52
CA ASP A 258 -4.52 6.08 20.56
C ASP A 258 -5.85 5.40 20.16
N GLY A 259 -5.83 4.12 19.74
CA GLY A 259 -7.04 3.36 19.37
C GLY A 259 -7.28 2.12 20.22
N PHE A 260 -6.34 1.17 20.22
CA PHE A 260 -6.50 -0.15 20.86
C PHE A 260 -5.19 -0.69 21.41
N THR A 261 -5.22 -1.23 22.64
CA THR A 261 -4.07 -1.97 23.22
C THR A 261 -4.01 -3.43 22.77
N SER A 262 -5.00 -3.88 22.00
CA SER A 262 -5.17 -5.26 21.53
C SER A 262 -5.84 -5.28 20.15
N THR A 263 -5.94 -6.45 19.54
CA THR A 263 -6.66 -6.60 18.26
C THR A 263 -8.13 -6.23 18.44
N ALA A 264 -8.61 -5.33 17.58
CA ALA A 264 -10.01 -4.94 17.49
C ALA A 264 -10.58 -5.26 16.12
N TYR A 265 -11.89 -5.40 16.05
CA TYR A 265 -12.63 -5.55 14.81
C TYR A 265 -13.56 -4.35 14.60
N MET A 266 -13.71 -3.93 13.36
CA MET A 266 -14.62 -2.85 12.98
C MET A 266 -15.41 -3.22 11.75
N VAL A 267 -16.66 -2.75 11.71
CA VAL A 267 -17.53 -2.91 10.54
C VAL A 267 -17.75 -1.55 9.93
N VAL A 268 -17.26 -1.36 8.70
CA VAL A 268 -17.37 -0.09 7.97
C VAL A 268 -18.37 -0.27 6.84
N SER A 269 -19.34 0.64 6.74
CA SER A 269 -20.27 0.65 5.60
C SER A 269 -19.52 0.95 4.30
N ALA A 270 -19.88 0.27 3.21
CA ALA A 270 -19.42 0.63 1.87
C ALA A 270 -19.86 2.05 1.45
N GLU A 271 -20.85 2.62 2.13
CA GLU A 271 -21.36 3.98 1.92
C GLU A 271 -20.81 4.98 2.95
N ALA A 272 -19.81 4.61 3.75
CA ALA A 272 -19.22 5.50 4.73
C ALA A 272 -18.60 6.73 4.04
N THR A 273 -18.93 7.92 4.55
CA THR A 273 -18.33 9.18 4.12
C THR A 273 -17.24 9.62 5.09
N GLU A 274 -16.42 10.60 4.70
CA GLU A 274 -15.43 11.21 5.62
C GLU A 274 -16.13 11.68 6.91
N ALA A 275 -17.26 12.38 6.78
CA ALA A 275 -18.04 12.86 7.92
C ALA A 275 -18.58 11.71 8.80
N THR A 276 -18.95 10.58 8.19
CA THR A 276 -19.41 9.39 8.93
C THR A 276 -18.27 8.82 9.77
N LEU A 277 -17.08 8.66 9.19
CA LEU A 277 -15.92 8.12 9.90
C LEU A 277 -15.36 9.12 10.93
N GLN A 278 -15.41 10.42 10.67
CA GLN A 278 -15.04 11.47 11.63
C GLN A 278 -15.96 11.50 12.86
N ALA A 279 -17.23 11.13 12.69
CA ALA A 279 -18.20 11.06 13.77
C ALA A 279 -18.08 9.77 14.61
N MET A 280 -17.35 8.76 14.12
CA MET A 280 -17.12 7.51 14.83
C MET A 280 -16.03 7.68 15.89
N ASP A 281 -16.31 7.20 17.11
CA ASP A 281 -15.29 7.01 18.13
C ASP A 281 -14.79 5.57 18.05
N ALA A 282 -13.54 5.40 17.61
CA ALA A 282 -12.89 4.11 17.42
C ALA A 282 -13.05 3.20 18.64
N SER A 283 -12.91 3.75 19.85
CA SER A 283 -12.98 2.97 21.09
C SER A 283 -14.38 2.39 21.34
N SER A 284 -15.42 3.10 20.90
CA SER A 284 -16.82 2.70 21.04
C SER A 284 -17.30 1.75 19.93
N GLU A 285 -16.75 1.90 18.72
CA GLU A 285 -17.10 1.09 17.55
C GLU A 285 -16.34 -0.24 17.51
N ALA A 286 -15.26 -0.36 18.27
CA ALA A 286 -14.43 -1.54 18.29
C ALA A 286 -15.09 -2.73 18.97
N ILE A 287 -15.14 -3.82 18.22
CA ILE A 287 -15.54 -5.13 18.70
C ILE A 287 -14.27 -5.87 19.08
N THR A 288 -14.08 -6.19 20.36
CA THR A 288 -12.88 -6.91 20.84
C THR A 288 -13.08 -8.41 20.92
N ASP A 289 -14.33 -8.87 21.01
CA ASP A 289 -14.69 -10.28 20.93
C ASP A 289 -15.25 -10.60 19.52
N PRO A 290 -14.53 -11.38 18.69
CA PRO A 290 -15.01 -11.78 17.38
C PRO A 290 -16.35 -12.52 17.40
N ALA A 291 -16.73 -13.17 18.51
CA ALA A 291 -18.05 -13.80 18.63
C ALA A 291 -19.20 -12.79 18.64
N SER A 292 -18.93 -11.53 18.96
CA SER A 292 -19.90 -10.43 18.99
C SER A 292 -20.07 -9.70 17.65
N LEU A 293 -19.37 -10.13 16.59
CA LEU A 293 -19.51 -9.55 15.25
C LEU A 293 -20.94 -9.70 14.72
N PRO A 294 -21.50 -8.66 14.06
CA PRO A 294 -22.86 -8.70 13.54
C PRO A 294 -23.01 -9.73 12.42
N ALA A 295 -24.23 -10.25 12.24
CA ALA A 295 -24.52 -11.25 11.21
C ALA A 295 -24.21 -10.76 9.78
N THR A 296 -24.21 -9.44 9.54
CA THR A 296 -23.89 -8.82 8.26
C THR A 296 -22.46 -9.08 7.77
N VAL A 297 -21.52 -9.42 8.66
CA VAL A 297 -20.12 -9.72 8.32
C VAL A 297 -19.74 -11.19 8.55
N ALA A 298 -20.73 -12.06 8.79
CA ALA A 298 -20.47 -13.47 9.12
C ALA A 298 -19.67 -14.20 8.03
N SER A 299 -19.89 -13.86 6.76
CA SER A 299 -19.15 -14.42 5.61
C SER A 299 -17.68 -14.00 5.54
N TYR A 300 -17.30 -12.88 6.19
CA TYR A 300 -15.93 -12.34 6.15
C TYR A 300 -15.10 -12.77 7.35
N LYS A 301 -15.78 -13.09 8.47
CA LYS A 301 -15.18 -13.41 9.77
C LYS A 301 -14.03 -14.40 9.71
N SER A 302 -14.24 -15.56 9.08
CA SER A 302 -13.22 -16.63 9.05
C SER A 302 -11.92 -16.16 8.38
N TYR A 303 -12.01 -15.42 7.28
CA TYR A 303 -10.83 -14.89 6.61
C TYR A 303 -10.11 -13.88 7.50
N VAL A 304 -10.86 -12.89 8.01
CA VAL A 304 -10.28 -11.78 8.77
C VAL A 304 -9.60 -12.26 10.06
N GLU A 305 -10.18 -13.23 10.76
CA GLU A 305 -9.59 -13.78 11.99
C GLU A 305 -8.33 -14.58 11.75
N THR A 306 -8.37 -15.49 10.77
CA THR A 306 -7.30 -16.47 10.52
C THR A 306 -6.12 -15.88 9.76
N THR A 307 -6.33 -14.79 9.03
CA THR A 307 -5.25 -14.07 8.36
C THR A 307 -4.38 -13.35 9.38
N SER A 308 -3.10 -13.71 9.38
CA SER A 308 -2.06 -13.06 10.18
C SER A 308 -1.68 -11.72 9.59
N PHE A 309 -1.31 -10.78 10.46
CA PHE A 309 -0.62 -9.58 10.00
C PHE A 309 0.82 -9.90 9.61
N TYR A 310 1.43 -9.08 8.75
CA TYR A 310 2.87 -9.17 8.48
C TYR A 310 3.69 -8.79 9.70
N SER A 311 4.73 -9.56 9.98
CA SER A 311 5.76 -9.25 10.98
C SER A 311 6.82 -8.28 10.43
N LEU A 312 7.69 -7.73 11.30
CA LEU A 312 8.82 -6.91 10.84
C LEU A 312 9.76 -7.67 9.91
N ALA A 313 9.94 -8.97 10.10
CA ALA A 313 10.78 -9.81 9.24
C ALA A 313 10.23 -9.97 7.82
N GLU A 314 8.96 -9.65 7.63
CA GLU A 314 8.25 -9.69 6.35
C GLU A 314 8.21 -8.33 5.66
N ILE A 315 8.73 -7.28 6.28
CA ILE A 315 8.75 -5.92 5.76
C ILE A 315 10.17 -5.59 5.31
N LEU A 316 10.30 -4.72 4.30
CA LEU A 316 11.59 -4.23 3.85
C LEU A 316 12.10 -3.13 4.79
N THR A 317 12.77 -3.47 5.89
CA THR A 317 13.29 -2.48 6.86
C THR A 317 14.72 -2.02 6.58
N ASP A 318 15.40 -2.64 5.63
CA ASP A 318 16.80 -2.36 5.27
C ASP A 318 17.00 -2.64 3.78
N ILE A 319 17.40 -1.61 3.02
CA ILE A 319 17.60 -1.70 1.56
C ILE A 319 18.79 -2.59 1.19
N ALA A 320 19.68 -2.93 2.12
CA ALA A 320 20.71 -3.96 1.88
C ALA A 320 20.07 -5.31 1.52
N ASN A 321 18.85 -5.57 1.99
CA ASN A 321 18.10 -6.78 1.65
C ASN A 321 17.60 -6.77 0.19
N LEU A 322 17.43 -5.59 -0.43
CA LEU A 322 17.15 -5.47 -1.87
C LEU A 322 18.30 -5.91 -2.76
N ASN A 323 19.50 -6.11 -2.20
CA ASN A 323 20.74 -6.23 -2.95
C ASN A 323 21.50 -7.53 -2.71
N THR A 324 20.84 -8.50 -2.09
CA THR A 324 21.46 -9.81 -1.85
C THR A 324 21.71 -10.53 -3.18
N GLY A 325 22.95 -10.42 -3.68
CA GLY A 325 23.44 -11.15 -4.85
C GLY A 325 23.56 -10.35 -6.16
N ASN A 326 23.47 -9.01 -6.16
CA ASN A 326 23.66 -8.18 -7.37
C ASN A 326 24.56 -6.95 -7.14
N PRO A 327 25.42 -6.56 -8.10
CA PRO A 327 26.23 -5.34 -8.01
C PRO A 327 25.47 -4.01 -8.19
N LYS A 328 24.18 -4.03 -8.58
CA LYS A 328 23.35 -2.82 -8.71
C LYS A 328 22.39 -2.71 -7.53
N THR A 329 22.63 -1.73 -6.67
CA THR A 329 21.85 -1.44 -5.46
C THR A 329 20.41 -0.99 -5.81
N GLY A 330 19.38 -1.58 -5.19
CA GLY A 330 18.00 -1.10 -5.08
C GLY A 330 16.96 -1.65 -6.06
N THR A 331 17.28 -2.64 -6.92
CA THR A 331 16.31 -3.17 -7.91
C THR A 331 16.40 -4.69 -8.08
N ILE A 332 15.29 -5.32 -8.49
CA ILE A 332 15.29 -6.70 -9.00
C ILE A 332 16.04 -6.71 -10.33
N TYR A 333 17.33 -6.96 -10.29
CA TYR A 333 18.06 -7.20 -11.52
C TYR A 333 17.74 -8.60 -12.05
N ILE A 334 17.12 -8.66 -13.22
CA ILE A 334 16.87 -9.92 -13.90
C ILE A 334 18.10 -10.22 -14.76
N ASN A 335 18.82 -11.30 -14.46
CA ASN A 335 19.93 -11.78 -15.28
C ASN A 335 19.36 -12.36 -16.59
N TYR A 336 19.25 -11.55 -17.64
CA TYR A 336 18.75 -11.99 -18.95
C TYR A 336 19.79 -11.90 -20.07
#